data_AF-A0A4P5UWV4-F1
#
_entry.id   AF-A0A4P5UWV4-F1
#
_cell.length_a   1.000
_cell.length_b   1.000
_cell.length_c   1.000
_cell.angle_alpha   90.00
_cell.angle_beta   90.00
_cell.angle_gamma   90.00
#
_symmetry.space_group_name_H-M   'P 1'
#
loop_
_entity.id
_entity.type
_entity.pdbx_description
1 polymer ?
#
loop_
_entity_poly.entity_id
_entity_poly.type
_entity_poly.pdbx_seq_one_letter_code
_entity_poly.pdbx_strand_id
1 'polypeptide(L)'
;MHYRRTSLLRLSFIVLVVLYIQLSLSISPVLSQDITIGTQTWTSKNLDVSTFRNGEAIPEAKNAEEWSKASENNTAVYCYYGYDSKNGKVYGKLYNWYAVNDSRGLAPKGYHIPSDAEWTVLTDFLGGEDKAGKKMKSKTGWQKNGKKSGNGNNSSGFNGLPGGNCNYNGYFFNISAYGYWWSSSENNTRLCLVSLSEL
;
A
#
# COMPACT_ATOMS: atom_id res chain seq x y z
N MET A 1 -50.14 8.33 -43.66
CA MET A 1 -48.96 7.63 -43.12
C MET A 1 -48.00 8.64 -42.51
N HIS A 2 -47.81 8.65 -41.19
CA HIS A 2 -46.72 9.39 -40.52
C HIS A 2 -46.44 8.74 -39.16
N TYR A 3 -45.41 7.90 -39.07
CA TYR A 3 -45.07 7.18 -37.84
C TYR A 3 -43.64 7.49 -37.37
N ARG A 4 -43.57 8.25 -36.27
CA ARG A 4 -42.51 8.28 -35.23
C ARG A 4 -41.11 7.79 -35.65
N ARG A 5 -40.32 8.63 -36.33
CA ARG A 5 -38.87 8.42 -36.52
C ARG A 5 -37.97 9.06 -35.45
N THR A 6 -38.52 9.86 -34.53
CA THR A 6 -37.76 10.70 -33.59
C THR A 6 -37.41 10.04 -32.24
N SER A 7 -38.06 8.92 -31.88
CA SER A 7 -37.86 8.27 -30.56
C SER A 7 -36.56 7.44 -30.50
N LEU A 8 -36.29 6.64 -31.54
CA LEU A 8 -35.17 5.68 -31.58
C LEU A 8 -33.80 6.36 -31.52
N LEU A 9 -33.66 7.54 -32.15
CA LEU A 9 -32.40 8.30 -32.16
C LEU A 9 -32.04 8.84 -30.75
N ARG A 10 -33.03 9.28 -29.96
CA ARG A 10 -32.79 9.73 -28.58
C ARG A 10 -32.43 8.56 -27.66
N LEU A 11 -33.07 7.41 -27.84
CA LEU A 11 -32.77 6.20 -27.04
C LEU A 11 -31.36 5.66 -27.35
N SER A 12 -30.97 5.62 -28.62
CA SER A 12 -29.62 5.25 -29.07
C SER A 12 -28.54 6.12 -28.43
N PHE A 13 -28.73 7.44 -28.41
CA PHE A 13 -27.76 8.38 -27.84
C PHE A 13 -27.61 8.18 -26.32
N ILE A 14 -28.71 7.95 -25.59
CA ILE A 14 -28.68 7.67 -24.14
C ILE A 14 -27.99 6.33 -23.86
N VAL A 15 -28.29 5.27 -24.63
CA VAL A 15 -27.65 3.95 -24.44
C VAL A 15 -26.15 4.00 -24.75
N LEU A 16 -25.73 4.74 -25.78
CA LEU A 16 -24.31 4.96 -26.09
C LEU A 16 -23.60 5.79 -24.99
N VAL A 17 -24.25 6.83 -24.45
CA VAL A 17 -23.70 7.61 -23.33
C VAL A 17 -23.61 6.78 -22.05
N VAL A 18 -24.61 5.94 -21.74
CA VAL A 18 -24.56 5.04 -20.57
C VAL A 18 -23.50 3.95 -20.76
N LEU A 19 -23.37 3.34 -21.95
CA LEU A 19 -22.29 2.40 -22.25
C LEU A 19 -20.91 3.07 -22.16
N TYR A 20 -20.76 4.30 -22.64
CA TYR A 20 -19.50 5.05 -22.53
C TYR A 20 -19.19 5.42 -21.07
N ILE A 21 -20.20 5.80 -20.28
CA ILE A 21 -20.03 6.04 -18.83
C ILE A 21 -19.63 4.74 -18.11
N GLN A 22 -20.28 3.60 -18.39
CA GLN A 22 -19.91 2.32 -17.78
C GLN A 22 -18.55 1.78 -18.25
N LEU A 23 -18.15 2.03 -19.51
CA LEU A 23 -16.81 1.71 -20.00
C LEU A 23 -15.73 2.66 -19.44
N SER A 24 -16.11 3.91 -19.09
CA SER A 24 -15.21 4.86 -18.41
C SER A 24 -15.09 4.62 -16.90
N LEU A 25 -15.96 3.80 -16.30
CA LEU A 25 -15.95 3.44 -14.88
C LEU A 25 -15.04 2.24 -14.55
N SER A 26 -14.38 1.62 -15.54
CA SER A 26 -13.42 0.53 -15.32
C SER A 26 -11.94 0.97 -15.42
N ILE A 27 -11.66 2.26 -15.33
CA ILE A 27 -10.30 2.78 -15.04
C ILE A 27 -10.39 3.58 -13.74
N SER A 28 -10.28 2.89 -12.61
CA SER A 28 -9.88 3.54 -11.36
C SER A 28 -8.57 4.28 -11.64
N PRO A 29 -8.43 5.57 -11.29
CA PRO A 29 -7.17 6.28 -11.43
C PRO A 29 -6.20 5.78 -10.36
N VAL A 30 -5.59 4.61 -10.60
CA VAL A 30 -4.38 4.20 -9.89
C VAL A 30 -3.35 5.26 -10.20
N LEU A 31 -3.05 6.07 -9.19
CA LEU A 31 -2.00 7.07 -9.23
C LEU A 31 -0.68 6.36 -9.53
N SER A 32 -0.25 6.33 -10.78
CA SER A 32 1.02 5.67 -11.16
C SER A 32 2.18 6.46 -10.55
N GLN A 33 2.54 6.02 -9.35
CA GLN A 33 3.73 6.35 -8.59
C GLN A 33 4.72 5.20 -8.71
N ASP A 34 4.64 4.49 -9.84
CA ASP A 34 5.48 3.36 -10.18
C ASP A 34 6.89 3.84 -10.50
N ILE A 35 7.85 3.14 -9.91
CA ILE A 35 9.28 3.32 -10.15
C ILE A 35 9.85 1.99 -10.60
N THR A 36 10.85 2.03 -11.48
CA THR A 36 11.58 0.82 -11.88
C THR A 36 12.93 0.83 -11.20
N ILE A 37 13.23 -0.24 -10.46
CA ILE A 37 14.52 -0.46 -9.79
C ILE A 37 15.06 -1.80 -10.28
N GLY A 38 16.11 -1.75 -11.10
CA GLY A 38 16.59 -2.92 -11.83
C GLY A 38 15.53 -3.43 -12.80
N THR A 39 15.15 -4.70 -12.66
CA THR A 39 14.07 -5.35 -13.43
C THR A 39 12.70 -5.25 -12.77
N GLN A 40 12.62 -4.70 -11.56
CA GLN A 40 11.42 -4.72 -10.72
C GLN A 40 10.68 -3.39 -10.72
N THR A 41 9.34 -3.43 -10.76
CA THR A 41 8.48 -2.26 -10.61
C THR A 41 7.89 -2.23 -9.20
N TRP A 42 8.06 -1.09 -8.52
CA TRP A 42 7.66 -0.83 -7.13
C TRP A 42 6.78 0.41 -7.04
N THR A 43 5.92 0.52 -6.01
CA THR A 43 5.28 1.79 -5.66
C THR A 43 6.26 2.71 -4.90
N SER A 44 6.26 4.01 -5.18
CA SER A 44 7.07 5.02 -4.43
C SER A 44 6.36 5.63 -3.21
N LYS A 45 5.23 5.05 -2.81
CA LYS A 45 4.50 5.35 -1.56
C LYS A 45 3.95 4.08 -0.93
N ASN A 46 3.76 4.16 0.39
CA ASN A 46 3.12 3.12 1.19
C ASN A 46 1.66 2.91 0.78
N LEU A 47 1.17 1.68 0.94
CA LEU A 47 -0.19 1.26 0.60
C LEU A 47 -1.23 1.95 1.51
N ASP A 48 -2.25 2.53 0.88
CA ASP A 48 -3.30 3.30 1.55
C ASP A 48 -4.72 2.90 1.09
N VAL A 49 -4.98 1.60 0.93
CA VAL A 49 -6.34 1.08 0.65
C VAL A 49 -7.17 0.97 1.93
N SER A 50 -8.49 0.96 1.79
CA SER A 50 -9.43 0.65 2.88
C SER A 50 -10.41 -0.46 2.49
N THR A 51 -10.09 -1.17 1.41
CA THR A 51 -10.86 -2.27 0.85
C THR A 51 -9.92 -3.35 0.32
N PHE A 52 -10.34 -4.59 0.37
CA PHE A 52 -9.72 -5.67 -0.38
C PHE A 52 -9.97 -5.53 -1.89
N ARG A 53 -9.28 -6.34 -2.69
CA ARG A 53 -9.39 -6.37 -4.15
C ARG A 53 -10.80 -6.75 -4.65
N ASN A 54 -11.59 -7.44 -3.85
CA ASN A 54 -13.00 -7.74 -4.15
C ASN A 54 -13.97 -6.59 -3.78
N GLY A 55 -13.48 -5.50 -3.19
CA GLY A 55 -14.28 -4.32 -2.82
C GLY A 55 -14.82 -4.33 -1.38
N GLU A 56 -14.68 -5.43 -0.62
CA GLU A 56 -15.07 -5.46 0.79
C GLU A 56 -14.18 -4.54 1.63
N ALA A 57 -14.80 -3.83 2.58
CA ALA A 57 -14.09 -2.90 3.46
C ALA A 57 -13.17 -3.63 4.46
N ILE A 58 -11.99 -3.05 4.69
CA ILE A 58 -11.13 -3.38 5.81
C ILE A 58 -11.48 -2.41 6.95
N PRO A 59 -11.92 -2.88 8.13
CA PRO A 59 -12.21 -1.99 9.25
C PRO A 59 -10.97 -1.22 9.74
N GLU A 60 -11.18 0.02 10.17
CA GLU A 60 -10.18 0.81 10.87
C GLU A 60 -10.27 0.55 12.38
N ALA A 61 -9.18 0.09 12.99
CA ALA A 61 -9.03 0.08 14.44
C ALA A 61 -8.56 1.46 14.91
N LYS A 62 -9.31 2.06 15.83
CA LYS A 62 -9.12 3.44 16.33
C LYS A 62 -8.40 3.52 17.68
N ASN A 63 -8.11 2.38 18.28
CA ASN A 63 -7.41 2.24 19.56
C ASN A 63 -6.82 0.83 19.69
N ALA A 64 -5.99 0.63 20.71
CA ALA A 64 -5.29 -0.63 20.95
C ALA A 64 -6.22 -1.79 21.31
N GLU A 65 -7.36 -1.51 21.96
CA GLU A 65 -8.36 -2.54 22.30
C GLU A 65 -9.01 -3.11 21.02
N GLU A 66 -9.45 -2.24 20.10
CA GLU A 66 -9.99 -2.63 18.80
C GLU A 66 -8.97 -3.44 17.97
N TRP A 67 -7.69 -3.04 17.99
CA TRP A 67 -6.63 -3.73 17.26
C TRP A 67 -6.26 -5.10 17.87
N SER A 68 -6.07 -5.18 19.19
CA SER A 68 -5.78 -6.45 19.89
C SER A 68 -6.93 -7.43 19.71
N LYS A 69 -8.17 -6.97 19.93
CA LYS A 69 -9.38 -7.78 19.75
C LYS A 69 -9.55 -8.26 18.31
N ALA A 70 -9.24 -7.43 17.31
CA ALA A 70 -9.25 -7.88 15.92
C ALA A 70 -8.20 -8.98 15.68
N SER A 71 -6.99 -8.82 16.22
CA SER A 71 -5.91 -9.80 16.08
C SER A 71 -6.22 -11.13 16.79
N GLU A 72 -6.78 -11.09 18.00
CA GLU A 72 -7.28 -12.26 18.74
C GLU A 72 -8.39 -13.02 18.00
N ASN A 73 -9.25 -12.29 17.27
CA ASN A 73 -10.34 -12.86 16.48
C ASN A 73 -9.96 -13.12 15.01
N ASN A 74 -8.66 -13.17 14.69
CA ASN A 74 -8.13 -13.40 13.34
C ASN A 74 -8.74 -12.47 12.26
N THR A 75 -9.14 -11.26 12.65
CA THR A 75 -9.87 -10.31 11.83
C THR A 75 -8.91 -9.30 11.22
N ALA A 76 -9.01 -9.11 9.90
CA ALA A 76 -8.28 -8.09 9.18
C ALA A 76 -8.67 -6.68 9.62
N VAL A 77 -7.70 -5.86 10.00
CA VAL A 77 -7.87 -4.42 10.27
C VAL A 77 -6.69 -3.61 9.75
N TYR A 78 -6.92 -2.31 9.57
CA TYR A 78 -5.85 -1.32 9.44
C TYR A 78 -5.92 -0.28 10.57
N CYS A 79 -4.83 0.44 10.79
CA CYS A 79 -4.81 1.66 11.59
C CYS A 79 -3.83 2.69 10.99
N TYR A 80 -3.87 3.91 11.53
CA TYR A 80 -2.80 4.88 11.35
C TYR A 80 -1.86 4.84 12.55
N TYR A 81 -0.59 5.19 12.37
CA TYR A 81 0.37 5.24 13.50
C TYR A 81 -0.17 6.13 14.63
N GLY A 82 -0.16 5.62 15.87
CA GLY A 82 -0.71 6.34 17.03
C GLY A 82 -2.23 6.54 17.01
N TYR A 83 -2.95 5.84 16.13
CA TYR A 83 -4.38 6.05 15.84
C TYR A 83 -4.73 7.48 15.35
N ASP A 84 -3.75 8.27 14.87
CA ASP A 84 -3.98 9.61 14.31
C ASP A 84 -3.98 9.58 12.77
N SER A 85 -5.16 9.82 12.18
CA SER A 85 -5.36 9.98 10.73
C SER A 85 -4.42 10.97 10.04
N LYS A 86 -3.84 11.95 10.76
CA LYS A 86 -2.81 12.86 10.20
C LYS A 86 -1.55 12.10 9.78
N ASN A 87 -1.19 11.04 10.51
CA ASN A 87 -0.04 10.20 10.16
C ASN A 87 -0.28 9.41 8.88
N GLY A 88 -1.54 9.09 8.53
CA GLY A 88 -1.90 8.45 7.26
C GLY A 88 -1.44 9.23 6.03
N LYS A 89 -1.57 10.57 6.05
CA LYS A 89 -1.13 11.44 4.95
C LYS A 89 0.39 11.44 4.71
N VAL A 90 1.17 10.97 5.70
CA VAL A 90 2.64 10.94 5.65
C VAL A 90 3.13 9.51 5.43
N TYR A 91 2.69 8.57 6.26
CA TYR A 91 3.24 7.21 6.34
C TYR A 91 2.33 6.13 5.74
N GLY A 92 1.11 6.48 5.31
CA GLY A 92 0.09 5.51 4.89
C GLY A 92 -0.53 4.76 6.07
N LYS A 93 -1.13 3.60 5.79
CA LYS A 93 -1.76 2.73 6.78
C LYS A 93 -0.83 1.60 7.22
N LEU A 94 -1.03 1.15 8.46
CA LEU A 94 -0.49 -0.08 9.01
C LEU A 94 -1.59 -1.14 8.94
N TYR A 95 -1.27 -2.36 8.51
CA TYR A 95 -2.22 -3.46 8.33
C TYR A 95 -1.74 -4.66 9.15
N ASN A 96 -2.65 -5.32 9.85
CA ASN A 96 -2.30 -6.53 10.60
C ASN A 96 -2.06 -7.74 9.68
N TRP A 97 -1.49 -8.81 10.23
CA TRP A 97 -1.19 -10.05 9.51
C TRP A 97 -2.38 -10.60 8.71
N TYR A 98 -3.57 -10.56 9.32
CA TYR A 98 -4.82 -11.06 8.73
C TYR A 98 -5.28 -10.24 7.52
N ALA A 99 -5.07 -8.92 7.53
CA ALA A 99 -5.33 -8.09 6.36
C ALA A 99 -4.35 -8.38 5.21
N VAL A 100 -3.07 -8.60 5.51
CA VAL A 100 -2.03 -8.84 4.49
C VAL A 100 -2.19 -10.19 3.79
N ASN A 101 -2.55 -11.23 4.54
CA ASN A 101 -2.69 -12.61 4.04
C ASN A 101 -4.14 -12.99 3.71
N ASP A 102 -5.05 -12.02 3.65
CA ASP A 102 -6.45 -12.27 3.32
C ASP A 102 -6.61 -12.78 1.88
N SER A 103 -7.40 -13.84 1.70
CA SER A 103 -7.68 -14.43 0.39
C SER A 103 -8.42 -13.47 -0.57
N ARG A 104 -9.11 -12.45 -0.03
CA ARG A 104 -9.71 -11.34 -0.81
C ARG A 104 -8.67 -10.41 -1.44
N GLY A 105 -7.41 -10.48 -0.97
CA GLY A 105 -6.24 -9.80 -1.52
C GLY A 105 -6.13 -8.34 -1.14
N LEU A 106 -5.11 -7.97 -0.36
CA LEU A 106 -4.86 -6.60 0.07
C LEU A 106 -4.31 -5.70 -1.05
N ALA A 107 -3.39 -6.20 -1.86
CA ALA A 107 -2.74 -5.40 -2.91
C ALA A 107 -3.70 -5.07 -4.08
N PRO A 108 -3.69 -3.84 -4.62
CA PRO A 108 -4.51 -3.47 -5.78
C PRO A 108 -4.30 -4.37 -7.00
N LYS A 109 -5.27 -4.44 -7.90
CA LYS A 109 -5.16 -5.23 -9.13
C LYS A 109 -3.94 -4.79 -9.96
N GLY A 110 -3.08 -5.75 -10.34
CA GLY A 110 -1.80 -5.50 -11.02
C GLY A 110 -0.59 -5.43 -10.10
N TYR A 111 -0.80 -5.52 -8.78
CA TYR A 111 0.22 -5.59 -7.74
C TYR A 111 -0.07 -6.77 -6.79
N HIS A 112 0.98 -7.22 -6.13
CA HIS A 112 0.97 -8.10 -4.98
C HIS A 112 1.77 -7.48 -3.81
N ILE A 113 1.84 -8.19 -2.71
CA ILE A 113 2.68 -7.88 -1.56
C ILE A 113 4.08 -8.48 -1.83
N PRO A 114 5.20 -7.80 -1.52
CA PRO A 114 6.52 -8.26 -1.91
C PRO A 114 6.95 -9.65 -1.47
N SER A 115 7.87 -10.24 -2.22
CA SER A 115 8.63 -11.41 -1.81
C SER A 115 9.94 -11.06 -1.10
N ASP A 116 10.40 -11.94 -0.21
CA ASP A 116 11.76 -11.94 0.33
C ASP A 116 12.78 -12.07 -0.80
N ALA A 117 12.52 -12.94 -1.79
CA ALA A 117 13.35 -13.03 -2.98
C ALA A 117 13.30 -11.74 -3.84
N GLU A 118 12.16 -11.05 -3.92
CA GLU A 118 12.06 -9.76 -4.62
C GLU A 118 12.71 -8.61 -3.82
N TRP A 119 12.68 -8.67 -2.48
CA TRP A 119 13.48 -7.81 -1.59
C TRP A 119 14.98 -8.07 -1.80
N THR A 120 15.44 -9.33 -1.86
CA THR A 120 16.83 -9.69 -2.18
C THR A 120 17.25 -9.14 -3.54
N VAL A 121 16.44 -9.33 -4.59
CA VAL A 121 16.74 -8.77 -5.92
C VAL A 121 16.83 -7.24 -5.88
N LEU A 122 16.04 -6.57 -5.03
CA LEU A 122 16.14 -5.12 -4.82
C LEU A 122 17.44 -4.73 -4.09
N THR A 123 17.76 -5.37 -2.96
CA THR A 123 18.93 -5.02 -2.14
C THR A 123 20.23 -5.32 -2.88
N ASP A 124 20.31 -6.44 -3.60
CA ASP A 124 21.44 -6.81 -4.45
C ASP A 124 21.64 -5.81 -5.59
N PHE A 125 20.59 -5.47 -6.33
CA PHE A 125 20.67 -4.44 -7.38
C PHE A 125 21.12 -3.08 -6.84
N LEU A 126 20.72 -2.75 -5.61
CA LEU A 126 21.16 -1.53 -4.92
C LEU A 126 22.57 -1.64 -4.31
N GLY A 127 23.25 -2.78 -4.44
CA GLY A 127 24.66 -2.97 -4.11
C GLY A 127 24.92 -3.61 -2.73
N GLY A 128 23.98 -4.42 -2.25
CA GLY A 128 23.98 -5.10 -0.96
C GLY A 128 23.30 -4.31 0.16
N GLU A 129 22.87 -5.00 1.22
CA GLU A 129 22.08 -4.46 2.34
C GLU A 129 22.66 -3.17 2.94
N ASP A 130 23.97 -3.15 3.22
CA ASP A 130 24.74 -2.01 3.74
C ASP A 130 24.53 -0.71 2.94
N LYS A 131 24.30 -0.83 1.62
CA LYS A 131 24.13 0.30 0.70
C LYS A 131 22.67 0.53 0.35
N ALA A 132 21.88 -0.53 0.22
CA ALA A 132 20.47 -0.50 -0.17
C ALA A 132 19.66 0.44 0.74
N GLY A 133 19.79 0.31 2.06
CA GLY A 133 19.07 1.16 3.02
C GLY A 133 19.27 2.67 2.77
N LYS A 134 20.50 3.13 2.51
CA LYS A 134 20.76 4.57 2.23
C LYS A 134 20.16 5.02 0.89
N LYS A 135 20.07 4.12 -0.09
CA LYS A 135 19.48 4.39 -1.42
C LYS A 135 17.94 4.34 -1.42
N MET A 136 17.34 3.55 -0.54
CA MET A 136 15.88 3.36 -0.43
C MET A 136 15.22 4.41 0.45
N LYS A 137 15.86 4.80 1.57
CA LYS A 137 15.34 5.81 2.50
C LYS A 137 15.07 7.14 1.79
N SER A 138 13.92 7.73 2.11
CA SER A 138 13.57 9.12 1.79
C SER A 138 14.68 10.10 2.22
N LYS A 139 14.72 11.24 1.52
CA LYS A 139 15.61 12.37 1.83
C LYS A 139 15.22 13.10 3.12
N THR A 140 14.06 12.81 3.69
CA THR A 140 13.50 13.43 4.92
C THR A 140 12.81 12.41 5.82
N GLY A 141 12.50 12.83 7.06
CA GLY A 141 11.71 12.07 8.04
C GLY A 141 12.52 11.13 8.96
N TRP A 142 13.75 10.77 8.60
CA TRP A 142 14.56 9.83 9.38
C TRP A 142 15.39 10.55 10.44
N GLN A 143 15.09 10.28 11.71
CA GLN A 143 15.84 10.76 12.86
C GLN A 143 17.29 10.26 12.82
N LYS A 144 18.22 11.20 13.01
CA LYS A 144 19.64 10.91 13.23
C LYS A 144 19.91 10.94 14.74
N ASN A 145 20.13 9.79 15.36
CA ASN A 145 20.57 9.70 16.75
C ASN A 145 21.61 8.57 16.95
N GLY A 146 22.69 8.88 17.68
CA GLY A 146 23.79 7.94 17.94
C GLY A 146 24.30 7.26 16.67
N LYS A 147 24.11 5.93 16.58
CA LYS A 147 24.53 5.09 15.44
C LYS A 147 23.59 5.14 14.22
N LYS A 148 22.40 5.76 14.31
CA LYS A 148 21.43 5.78 13.18
C LYS A 148 21.85 6.79 12.11
N SER A 149 21.83 6.35 10.85
CA SER A 149 22.28 7.14 9.68
C SER A 149 21.54 8.46 9.46
N GLY A 150 20.31 8.58 9.96
CA GLY A 150 19.35 9.58 9.49
C GLY A 150 18.88 9.28 8.06
N ASN A 151 18.52 10.36 7.34
CA ASN A 151 17.95 10.34 5.99
C ASN A 151 18.81 9.58 4.97
N GLY A 152 18.13 9.00 3.97
CA GLY A 152 18.78 8.49 2.77
C GLY A 152 19.08 9.58 1.74
N ASN A 153 19.59 9.15 0.59
CA ASN A 153 19.68 10.01 -0.60
C ASN A 153 18.51 9.78 -1.59
N ASN A 154 17.66 8.78 -1.34
CA ASN A 154 16.62 8.28 -2.24
C ASN A 154 17.09 8.12 -3.71
N SER A 155 18.32 7.66 -3.93
CA SER A 155 18.87 7.46 -5.29
C SER A 155 18.23 6.29 -6.06
N SER A 156 17.45 5.44 -5.38
CA SER A 156 16.65 4.39 -6.02
C SER A 156 15.25 4.86 -6.46
N GLY A 157 14.78 6.01 -5.97
CA GLY A 157 13.39 6.46 -6.14
C GLY A 157 12.38 5.85 -5.16
N PHE A 158 12.74 4.76 -4.45
CA PHE A 158 11.89 3.99 -3.52
C PHE A 158 11.20 4.84 -2.44
N ASN A 159 11.84 5.91 -1.99
CA ASN A 159 11.25 6.92 -1.10
C ASN A 159 10.73 6.40 0.24
N GLY A 160 11.39 5.39 0.81
CA GLY A 160 10.95 4.72 2.04
C GLY A 160 10.91 5.66 3.23
N LEU A 161 9.75 5.78 3.87
CA LEU A 161 9.51 6.62 5.04
C LEU A 161 9.55 5.80 6.35
N PRO A 162 10.01 6.39 7.46
CA PRO A 162 10.14 5.70 8.75
C PRO A 162 8.81 5.72 9.52
N GLY A 163 7.83 4.97 9.01
CA GLY A 163 6.49 4.90 9.58
C GLY A 163 6.39 4.20 10.93
N GLY A 164 7.48 3.58 11.42
CA GLY A 164 7.44 2.71 12.59
C GLY A 164 6.65 1.43 12.34
N ASN A 165 6.23 0.78 13.43
CA ASN A 165 5.39 -0.41 13.42
C ASN A 165 4.32 -0.35 14.52
N CYS A 166 3.24 -1.10 14.33
CA CYS A 166 2.36 -1.53 15.42
C CYS A 166 2.74 -2.97 15.82
N ASN A 167 2.45 -3.43 17.03
CA ASN A 167 2.57 -4.85 17.41
C ASN A 167 1.20 -5.51 17.58
N TYR A 168 1.16 -6.82 17.87
CA TYR A 168 -0.06 -7.57 18.15
C TYR A 168 -1.05 -6.85 19.09
N ASN A 169 -0.54 -6.29 20.19
CA ASN A 169 -1.33 -5.64 21.24
C ASN A 169 -1.76 -4.20 20.90
N GLY A 170 -1.54 -3.72 19.68
CA GLY A 170 -1.94 -2.38 19.26
C GLY A 170 -1.02 -1.25 19.75
N TYR A 171 0.20 -1.56 20.23
CA TYR A 171 1.19 -0.57 20.64
C TYR A 171 2.14 -0.21 19.50
N PHE A 172 2.54 1.06 19.44
CA PHE A 172 3.38 1.57 18.35
C PHE A 172 4.81 1.85 18.79
N PHE A 173 5.74 1.56 17.88
CA PHE A 173 7.17 1.75 18.08
C PHE A 173 7.83 2.39 16.86
N ASN A 174 9.03 2.93 17.06
CA ASN A 174 10.01 3.18 16.00
C ASN A 174 9.67 4.24 14.92
N ILE A 175 8.60 5.04 15.05
CA ILE A 175 8.37 6.19 14.15
C ILE A 175 9.59 7.10 14.06
N SER A 176 9.87 7.63 12.87
CA SER A 176 11.08 8.41 12.54
C SER A 176 12.41 7.63 12.65
N ALA A 177 12.44 6.42 13.22
CA ALA A 177 13.65 5.63 13.42
C ALA A 177 13.80 4.47 12.42
N TYR A 178 12.72 3.72 12.21
CA TYR A 178 12.67 2.59 11.28
C TYR A 178 11.41 2.68 10.40
N GLY A 179 11.53 2.14 9.20
CA GLY A 179 10.42 1.84 8.30
C GLY A 179 10.48 0.34 8.07
N TYR A 180 9.33 -0.32 8.21
CA TYR A 180 9.19 -1.75 8.08
C TYR A 180 8.20 -2.00 6.94
N TRP A 181 8.47 -2.96 6.05
CA TRP A 181 7.59 -3.33 4.95
C TRP A 181 7.35 -4.83 4.88
N TRP A 182 6.12 -5.24 4.58
CA TRP A 182 5.72 -6.64 4.56
C TRP A 182 6.39 -7.44 3.42
N SER A 183 6.52 -8.75 3.67
CA SER A 183 6.70 -9.77 2.64
C SER A 183 5.53 -10.76 2.72
N SER A 184 5.02 -11.24 1.59
CA SER A 184 4.01 -12.31 1.50
C SER A 184 4.54 -13.61 0.90
N SER A 185 5.84 -13.71 0.61
CA SER A 185 6.38 -14.86 -0.11
C SER A 185 6.70 -16.05 0.79
N GLU A 186 6.66 -17.28 0.26
CA GLU A 186 6.53 -17.65 -1.18
C GLU A 186 5.13 -17.48 -1.83
N ASN A 187 4.97 -16.83 -3.00
CA ASN A 187 5.89 -15.96 -3.76
C ASN A 187 5.15 -15.12 -4.86
N ASN A 188 5.81 -14.07 -5.36
CA ASN A 188 5.80 -13.58 -6.76
C ASN A 188 4.66 -12.67 -7.30
N THR A 189 5.06 -11.58 -7.98
CA THR A 189 4.39 -10.69 -8.97
C THR A 189 3.97 -9.24 -8.60
N ARG A 190 4.95 -8.31 -8.61
CA ARG A 190 4.88 -6.81 -8.64
C ARG A 190 4.51 -6.05 -7.36
N LEU A 191 5.32 -5.07 -6.97
CA LEU A 191 5.65 -4.90 -5.55
C LEU A 191 4.98 -3.68 -4.89
N CYS A 192 4.15 -3.92 -3.85
CA CYS A 192 3.47 -2.86 -3.11
C CYS A 192 4.02 -2.63 -1.69
N LEU A 193 4.34 -1.37 -1.36
CA LEU A 193 4.87 -0.99 -0.05
C LEU A 193 3.83 -1.06 1.08
N VAL A 194 3.55 -2.24 1.63
CA VAL A 194 2.67 -2.32 2.80
C VAL A 194 3.50 -2.13 4.07
N SER A 195 3.16 -1.12 4.87
CA SER A 195 3.88 -0.84 6.12
C SER A 195 3.57 -1.93 7.16
N LEU A 196 4.62 -2.47 7.76
CA LEU A 196 4.59 -3.62 8.68
C LEU A 196 3.95 -3.27 10.03
N SER A 197 3.14 -4.18 10.55
CA SER A 197 2.95 -4.35 11.99
C SER A 197 3.59 -5.68 12.38
N GLU A 198 4.40 -5.71 13.43
CA GLU A 198 4.99 -6.94 13.94
C GLU A 198 3.92 -7.86 14.55
N LEU A 199 4.24 -9.16 14.58
CA LEU A 199 3.42 -10.24 15.18
C LEU A 199 3.30 -10.12 16.71
#